data_AF-A0A3D1PHY0-F1
#
_entry.id   AF-A0A3D1PHY0-F1
#
_cell.length_a   1.000
_cell.length_b   1.000
_cell.length_c   1.000
_cell.angle_alpha   90.00
_cell.angle_beta   90.00
_cell.angle_gamma   90.00
#
_symmetry.space_group_name_H-M   'P 1'
#
loop_
_entity.id
_entity.type
_entity.pdbx_description
1 polymer ?
#
loop_
_entity_poly.entity_id
_entity_poly.type
_entity_poly.pdbx_seq_one_letter_code
_entity_poly.pdbx_strand_id
1 'polypeptide(L)'
;PDLVARQFVKFIYERPQMVYLTGNSIQVGPRQYSSIYQIFRECVRDLDIAPEPALFVAQAPLVNAYALGQELPYVVLNTGLLDLLNEAEIRTVLAHELGH
;
A
#
# COMPACT_ATOMS: atom_id res chain seq x y z
N PRO A 1 8.12 7.85 27.73
CA PRO A 1 7.77 8.92 26.76
C PRO A 1 7.53 8.37 25.34
N ASP A 2 8.47 7.58 24.83
CA ASP A 2 8.45 7.09 23.44
C ASP A 2 7.33 6.08 23.14
N LEU A 3 7.09 5.14 24.08
CA LEU A 3 6.00 4.16 23.98
C LEU A 3 4.62 4.82 23.89
N VAL A 4 4.40 5.87 24.68
CA VAL A 4 3.12 6.58 24.74
C VAL A 4 2.90 7.36 23.45
N ALA A 5 3.92 8.04 22.92
CA ALA A 5 3.86 8.75 21.65
C ALA A 5 3.58 7.81 20.46
N ARG A 6 4.27 6.66 20.38
CA ARG A 6 3.99 5.62 19.37
C ARG A 6 2.55 5.10 19.45
N GLN A 7 2.06 4.84 20.67
CA GLN A 7 0.69 4.39 20.88
C GLN A 7 -0.32 5.46 20.44
N PHE A 8 -0.06 6.75 20.68
CA PHE A 8 -0.92 7.84 20.21
C PHE A 8 -0.98 7.96 18.67
N VAL A 9 0.16 7.88 17.98
CA VAL A 9 0.22 7.91 16.49
C VAL A 9 -0.60 6.78 15.89
N LYS A 10 -0.46 5.56 16.43
CA LYS A 10 -1.24 4.38 16.04
C LYS A 10 -2.75 4.59 16.12
N PHE A 11 -3.24 5.10 17.25
CA PHE A 11 -4.67 5.23 17.49
C PHE A 11 -5.31 6.42 16.77
N ILE A 12 -4.58 7.51 16.58
CA ILE A 12 -5.13 8.73 15.95
C ILE A 12 -4.98 8.73 14.44
N TYR A 13 -3.94 8.10 13.87
CA TYR A 13 -3.65 8.21 12.43
C TYR A 13 -3.75 6.88 11.68
N GLU A 14 -3.02 5.83 12.08
CA GLU A 14 -2.93 4.59 11.28
C GLU A 14 -4.26 3.82 11.23
N ARG A 15 -4.90 3.59 12.38
CA ARG A 15 -6.16 2.82 12.41
C ARG A 15 -7.32 3.52 11.69
N PRO A 16 -7.57 4.83 11.91
CA PRO A 16 -8.62 5.52 11.17
C PRO A 16 -8.38 5.54 9.66
N GLN A 17 -7.13 5.70 9.22
CA GLN A 17 -6.77 5.61 7.80
C GLN A 17 -7.04 4.22 7.23
N MET A 18 -6.65 3.15 7.92
CA MET A 18 -6.92 1.79 7.48
C MET A 18 -8.43 1.53 7.33
N VAL A 19 -9.24 2.00 8.28
CA VAL A 19 -10.71 1.91 8.21
C VAL A 19 -11.25 2.71 7.02
N TYR A 20 -10.73 3.93 6.81
CA TYR A 20 -11.10 4.76 5.67
C TYR A 20 -10.79 4.05 4.34
N LEU A 21 -9.58 3.49 4.19
CA LEU A 21 -9.17 2.77 3.00
C LEU A 21 -10.05 1.54 2.76
N THR A 22 -10.29 0.73 3.79
CA THR A 22 -11.17 -0.44 3.69
C THR A 22 -12.59 -0.06 3.23
N GLY A 23 -13.09 1.10 3.62
CA GLY A 23 -14.42 1.58 3.24
C GLY A 23 -14.50 2.31 1.89
N ASN A 24 -13.40 2.89 1.40
CA ASN A 24 -13.40 3.82 0.26
C ASN A 24 -12.45 3.42 -0.88
N SER A 25 -11.76 2.29 -0.77
CA SER A 25 -10.83 1.78 -1.76
C SER A 25 -10.98 0.28 -1.95
N ILE A 26 -10.37 -0.27 -2.99
CA ILE A 26 -10.38 -1.72 -3.24
C ILE A 26 -9.12 -2.31 -2.65
N GLN A 27 -9.26 -3.19 -1.66
CA GLN A 27 -8.14 -3.99 -1.20
C GLN A 27 -7.71 -4.97 -2.31
N VAL A 28 -6.44 -4.91 -2.68
CA VAL A 28 -5.84 -5.77 -3.70
C VAL A 28 -5.60 -7.14 -3.10
N GLY A 29 -5.87 -8.17 -3.89
CA GLY A 29 -5.70 -9.55 -3.46
C GLY A 29 -5.79 -10.53 -4.64
N PRO A 30 -5.76 -11.84 -4.38
CA PRO A 30 -5.75 -12.85 -5.44
C PRO A 30 -6.98 -12.84 -6.33
N ARG A 31 -8.08 -12.20 -5.90
CA ARG A 31 -9.34 -12.08 -6.65
C ARG A 31 -9.64 -10.68 -7.18
N GLN A 32 -9.01 -9.64 -6.63
CA GLN A 32 -9.24 -8.24 -6.98
C GLN A 32 -7.90 -7.61 -7.35
N TYR A 33 -7.74 -7.16 -8.60
CA TYR A 33 -6.45 -6.74 -9.14
C TYR A 33 -5.37 -7.84 -9.02
N SER A 34 -5.69 -9.06 -9.46
CA SER A 34 -4.83 -10.23 -9.25
C SER A 34 -3.44 -10.11 -9.88
N SER A 35 -3.31 -9.49 -11.07
CA SER A 35 -2.02 -9.22 -11.71
C SER A 35 -1.14 -8.29 -10.86
N ILE A 36 -1.73 -7.18 -10.37
CA ILE A 36 -1.07 -6.24 -9.46
C ILE A 36 -0.67 -6.94 -8.16
N TYR A 37 -1.54 -7.80 -7.62
CA TYR A 37 -1.23 -8.57 -6.42
C TYR A 37 -0.01 -9.49 -6.62
N GLN A 38 0.13 -10.14 -7.79
CA GLN A 38 1.32 -10.95 -8.07
C GLN A 38 2.59 -10.11 -8.10
N ILE A 39 2.58 -8.97 -8.82
CA ILE A 39 3.74 -8.05 -8.88
C ILE A 39 4.12 -7.58 -7.47
N PHE A 40 3.14 -7.18 -6.68
CA PHE A 40 3.34 -6.78 -5.29
C PHE A 40 3.98 -7.89 -4.44
N ARG A 41 3.47 -9.12 -4.54
CA ARG A 41 4.00 -10.27 -3.80
C ARG A 41 5.41 -10.65 -4.22
N GLU A 42 5.75 -10.48 -5.50
CA GLU A 42 7.14 -10.59 -5.96
C GLU A 42 8.03 -9.55 -5.27
N CYS A 43 7.65 -8.27 -5.27
CA CYS A 43 8.43 -7.23 -4.59
C CYS A 43 8.58 -7.49 -3.09
N VAL A 44 7.49 -7.84 -2.39
CA VAL A 44 7.52 -8.17 -0.96
C VAL A 44 8.49 -9.30 -0.66
N ARG A 45 8.48 -10.35 -1.50
CA ARG A 45 9.39 -11.49 -1.37
C ARG A 45 10.84 -11.11 -1.68
N ASP A 46 11.05 -10.40 -2.79
CA ASP A 46 12.39 -10.04 -3.27
C ASP A 46 13.10 -9.06 -2.31
N LEU A 47 12.33 -8.25 -1.58
CA LEU A 47 12.80 -7.29 -0.58
C LEU A 47 12.77 -7.82 0.87
N ASP A 48 12.37 -9.07 1.09
CA ASP A 48 12.27 -9.73 2.41
C ASP A 48 11.42 -8.93 3.43
N ILE A 49 10.28 -8.41 2.99
CA ILE A 49 9.41 -7.55 3.80
C ILE A 49 8.46 -8.39 4.65
N ALA A 50 8.52 -8.18 5.97
CA ALA A 50 7.61 -8.77 6.94
C ALA A 50 7.27 -7.78 8.07
N PRO A 51 5.99 -7.69 8.51
CA PRO A 51 4.82 -8.37 7.96
C PRO A 51 4.45 -7.87 6.55
N GLU A 52 3.75 -8.70 5.77
CA GLU A 52 3.24 -8.29 4.45
C GLU A 52 2.31 -7.07 4.59
N PRO A 53 2.60 -5.94 3.92
CA PRO A 53 1.73 -4.77 3.96
C PRO A 53 0.39 -5.04 3.26
N ALA A 54 -0.67 -4.36 3.70
CA ALA A 54 -1.90 -4.32 2.91
C ALA A 54 -1.70 -3.50 1.63
N LEU A 55 -2.32 -3.89 0.52
CA LEU A 55 -2.27 -3.13 -0.72
C LEU A 55 -3.68 -2.69 -1.11
N PHE A 56 -3.84 -1.43 -1.48
CA PHE A 56 -5.12 -0.85 -1.89
C PHE A 56 -5.00 -0.14 -3.24
N VAL A 57 -6.10 -0.14 -4.00
CA VAL A 57 -6.30 0.73 -5.16
C VAL A 57 -7.37 1.77 -4.82
N ALA A 58 -6.98 3.05 -4.82
CA ALA A 58 -7.86 4.18 -4.59
C ALA A 58 -8.26 4.84 -5.92
N GLN A 59 -9.53 5.22 -6.03
CA GLN A 59 -10.01 5.96 -7.20
C GLN A 59 -9.53 7.40 -7.12
N ALA A 60 -8.54 7.76 -7.94
CA ALA A 60 -8.02 9.10 -8.05
C ALA A 60 -7.32 9.30 -9.41
N PRO A 61 -7.51 10.46 -10.07
CA PRO A 61 -6.93 10.71 -11.39
C PRO A 61 -5.44 11.06 -11.36
N LEU A 62 -4.87 11.30 -10.17
CA LEU A 62 -3.46 11.61 -10.02
C LEU A 62 -2.62 10.34 -10.18
N VAL A 63 -1.59 10.42 -11.02
CA VAL A 63 -0.53 9.40 -11.16
C VAL A 63 0.31 9.42 -9.89
N ASN A 64 -0.09 8.63 -8.89
CA ASN A 64 0.58 8.60 -7.60
C ASN A 64 0.44 7.24 -6.90
N ALA A 65 1.40 6.96 -6.03
CA ALA A 65 1.38 5.88 -5.05
C ALA A 65 1.96 6.40 -3.73
N TYR A 66 1.70 5.69 -2.63
CA TYR A 66 2.38 5.95 -1.36
C TYR A 66 2.36 4.72 -0.44
N ALA A 67 3.37 4.60 0.41
CA ALA A 67 3.41 3.67 1.54
C ALA A 67 3.34 4.41 2.89
N LEU A 68 2.60 3.85 3.85
CA LEU A 68 2.49 4.37 5.22
C LEU A 68 2.29 3.25 6.23
N GLY A 69 2.61 3.55 7.49
CA GLY A 69 2.33 2.71 8.65
C GLY A 69 3.55 1.97 9.19
N GLN A 70 3.68 1.89 10.52
CA GLN A 70 4.71 1.10 11.19
C GLN A 70 4.18 -0.25 11.70
N GLU A 71 3.02 -0.27 12.36
CA GLU A 71 2.45 -1.53 12.88
C GLU A 71 1.49 -2.19 11.90
N LEU A 72 0.71 -1.37 11.17
CA LEU A 72 -0.20 -1.82 10.12
C LEU A 72 0.26 -1.23 8.79
N PRO A 73 1.40 -1.68 8.23
CA PRO A 73 1.93 -1.10 7.00
C PRO A 73 0.97 -1.35 5.84
N TYR A 74 0.86 -0.37 4.96
CA TYR A 74 0.08 -0.46 3.74
C TYR A 74 0.65 0.38 2.60
N VAL A 75 0.31 -0.02 1.38
CA VAL A 75 0.62 0.68 0.14
C VAL A 75 -0.69 1.03 -0.56
N VAL A 76 -0.77 2.21 -1.17
CA VAL A 76 -1.92 2.65 -1.96
C VAL A 76 -1.47 3.04 -3.35
N LEU A 77 -2.13 2.49 -4.36
CA LEU A 77 -2.00 2.88 -5.76
C LEU A 77 -3.23 3.65 -6.20
N ASN A 78 -3.04 4.78 -6.88
CA ASN A 78 -4.16 5.48 -7.50
C ASN A 78 -4.50 4.91 -8.88
N THR A 79 -5.77 4.94 -9.27
CA THR A 79 -6.20 4.50 -10.61
C THR A 79 -5.48 5.24 -11.74
N GLY A 80 -5.22 6.55 -11.60
CA GLY A 80 -4.48 7.31 -12.61
C GLY A 80 -3.05 6.80 -12.85
N LEU A 81 -2.42 6.17 -11.86
CA LEU A 81 -1.14 5.50 -12.03
C LEU A 81 -1.29 4.21 -12.85
N LEU A 82 -2.30 3.41 -12.54
CA LEU A 82 -2.57 2.15 -13.25
C LEU A 82 -2.99 2.37 -14.71
N ASP A 83 -3.67 3.48 -15.00
CA ASP A 83 -4.08 3.85 -16.35
C ASP A 83 -2.89 4.24 -17.25
N LEU A 84 -1.79 4.72 -16.65
CA LEU A 84 -0.63 5.24 -17.38
C LEU A 84 0.52 4.23 -17.47
N LEU A 85 0.77 3.48 -16.40
CA LEU A 85 1.97 2.66 -16.27
C LEU A 85 1.76 1.22 -16.74
N ASN A 86 2.79 0.64 -17.34
CA ASN A 86 2.82 -0.78 -17.63
C ASN A 86 3.29 -1.62 -16.41
N GLU A 87 3.21 -2.95 -16.51
CA GLU A 87 3.53 -3.86 -15.39
C GLU A 87 4.96 -3.69 -14.84
N ALA A 88 5.95 -3.43 -15.69
CA ALA A 88 7.34 -3.25 -15.25
C ALA A 88 7.54 -1.92 -14.51
N GLU A 89 6.86 -0.88 -14.96
CA GLU A 89 6.85 0.43 -14.30
C GLU A 89 6.11 0.36 -12.96
N ILE A 90 4.95 -0.33 -12.92
CA ILE A 90 4.22 -0.59 -11.68
C ILE A 90 5.08 -1.36 -10.68
N ARG A 91 5.83 -2.38 -11.13
CA ARG A 91 6.78 -3.11 -10.27
C ARG A 91 7.83 -2.17 -9.69
N THR A 92 8.35 -1.25 -10.48
CA THR A 92 9.35 -0.26 -10.05
C THR A 92 8.77 0.66 -8.98
N VAL A 93 7.54 1.17 -9.17
CA VAL A 93 6.86 1.99 -8.17
C VAL A 93 6.60 1.19 -6.89
N LEU A 94 6.04 -0.01 -6.99
CA LEU A 94 5.79 -0.86 -5.83
C LEU A 94 7.08 -1.15 -5.05
N ALA A 95 8.18 -1.45 -5.74
CA ALA A 95 9.47 -1.67 -5.10
C ALA A 95 10.01 -0.41 -4.41
N HIS A 96 9.80 0.77 -4.99
CA HIS A 96 10.16 2.05 -4.39
C HIS A 96 9.36 2.31 -3.11
N GLU A 97 8.04 2.22 -3.18
CA GLU A 97 7.14 2.47 -2.04
C GLU A 97 7.37 1.47 -0.91
N LEU A 98 7.61 0.20 -1.24
CA LEU A 98 7.96 -0.83 -0.27
C LEU A 98 9.34 -0.64 0.36
N GLY A 99 10.20 0.19 -0.24
CA GLY A 99 11.52 0.52 0.30
C GLY A 99 11.51 1.65 1.34
N HIS A 100 10.38 2.32 1.56
CA HIS A 100 10.18 3.30 2.63
C HIS A 100 9.97 2.64 3.98
#